data_AF-A0A523DZP4-F1
#
_entry.id   AF-A0A523DZP4-F1
#
_cell.length_a   1.000
_cell.length_b   1.000
_cell.length_c   1.000
_cell.angle_alpha   90.00
_cell.angle_beta   90.00
_cell.angle_gamma   90.00
#
_symmetry.space_group_name_H-M   'P 1'
#
loop_
_entity.id
_entity.type
_entity.pdbx_description
1 polymer ?
#
loop_
_entity_poly.entity_id
_entity_poly.type
_entity_poly.pdbx_seq_one_letter_code
_entity_poly.pdbx_strand_id
1 'polypeptide(L)'
;MKRFGILLITLLAVPLAGGAQTSPGFYDQATLSYWQARYPVSTKKIFDVFVQYLTESEKRSLAGIQLKFPAYGGEDLRNDPLSFYASATCPYPIVTLPIQSLKFLDDLSVAHAWLWKNGHSLGSIADYMAVLKYSRSEARRVPPLEALQIPTNAVQDPEVDALSLRFFNSARASILAHEMGHALRFCAAHRAESAGATAEASRHAEEEADRFALELMRRTATIPMGMVLFFQASAHWLQNRWDFQSEEDWEAYLKKDATHPLTADRLRTLAQRVEQAAYSFAANGTDPGLVRSLGRDLAKLANLLEDPEAQLSIVLAARGRDTDTLGPPPGRTQPDEEQERPAFHGSYAGDYVRRLPFEQETLNARVVFERHGDRVTGYFDFGIGVGTLEGRIRSETLYFDWAWGGTAGRGTFKDTDEGGAFAGTWGYRDSRDDGGTWAGRRL
;
A
#
# COMPACT_ATOMS: atom_id res chain seq x y z
N MET A 1 62.86 16.84 -53.75
CA MET A 1 63.36 15.58 -53.15
C MET A 1 62.77 15.43 -51.75
N LYS A 2 62.42 14.19 -51.40
CA LYS A 2 61.46 13.77 -50.36
C LYS A 2 61.72 14.36 -48.96
N ARG A 3 60.70 14.98 -48.35
CA ARG A 3 60.62 15.24 -46.91
C ARG A 3 59.82 14.11 -46.26
N PHE A 4 60.44 13.35 -45.36
CA PHE A 4 59.77 12.37 -44.52
C PHE A 4 59.03 13.10 -43.39
N GLY A 5 57.71 12.93 -43.33
CA GLY A 5 56.87 13.37 -42.22
C GLY A 5 56.88 12.35 -41.09
N ILE A 6 57.16 12.80 -39.87
CA ILE A 6 57.01 12.03 -38.64
C ILE A 6 55.56 12.21 -38.19
N LEU A 7 54.78 11.12 -38.22
CA LEU A 7 53.41 11.06 -37.73
C LEU A 7 53.45 10.79 -36.22
N LEU A 8 53.10 11.80 -35.43
CA LEU A 8 52.95 11.69 -33.98
C LEU A 8 51.54 11.13 -33.69
N ILE A 9 51.47 9.87 -33.23
CA ILE A 9 50.22 9.23 -32.79
C ILE A 9 49.94 9.69 -31.36
N THR A 10 49.00 10.60 -31.19
CA THR A 10 48.48 11.01 -29.89
C THR A 10 47.46 9.96 -29.42
N LEU A 11 47.83 9.09 -28.49
CA LEU A 11 46.88 8.23 -27.79
C LEU A 11 45.93 9.09 -26.95
N LEU A 12 44.67 9.18 -27.37
CA LEU A 12 43.56 9.68 -26.56
C LEU A 12 43.27 8.65 -25.46
N ALA A 13 43.71 8.92 -24.24
CA ALA A 13 43.23 8.23 -23.06
C ALA A 13 41.75 8.58 -22.85
N VAL A 14 40.86 7.66 -23.22
CA VAL A 14 39.45 7.71 -22.83
C VAL A 14 39.39 7.44 -21.33
N PRO A 15 38.84 8.33 -20.49
CA PRO A 15 38.55 7.97 -19.13
C PRO A 15 37.40 6.96 -19.15
N LEU A 16 37.72 5.70 -18.87
CA LEU A 16 36.74 4.71 -18.49
C LEU A 16 36.11 5.19 -17.17
N ALA A 17 34.95 5.83 -17.25
CA ALA A 17 34.07 6.05 -16.11
C ALA A 17 33.45 4.71 -15.68
N GLY A 18 34.30 3.82 -15.15
CA GLY A 18 33.93 2.56 -14.54
C GLY A 18 33.80 2.75 -13.04
N GLY A 19 32.57 3.02 -12.60
CA GLY A 19 32.24 3.19 -11.19
C GLY A 19 30.79 3.60 -11.04
N ALA A 20 29.86 2.76 -11.49
CA ALA A 20 28.47 2.86 -11.05
C ALA A 20 28.49 2.61 -9.53
N GLN A 21 28.53 3.69 -8.74
CA GLN A 21 28.26 3.61 -7.32
C GLN A 21 26.88 2.97 -7.18
N THR A 22 26.84 1.77 -6.61
CA THR A 22 25.61 1.11 -6.20
C THR A 22 24.95 2.00 -5.15
N SER A 23 24.07 2.90 -5.61
CA SER A 23 23.31 3.75 -4.70
C SER A 23 22.41 2.83 -3.87
N PRO A 24 22.45 2.88 -2.52
CA PRO A 24 21.68 2.00 -1.65
C PRO A 24 20.16 2.22 -1.70
N GLY A 25 19.68 3.14 -2.55
CA GLY A 25 18.26 3.43 -2.75
C GLY A 25 17.59 2.55 -3.82
N PHE A 26 16.27 2.68 -3.95
CA PHE A 26 15.48 1.95 -4.95
C PHE A 26 15.82 2.36 -6.38
N TYR A 27 16.16 3.63 -6.58
CA TYR A 27 16.32 4.24 -7.90
C TYR A 27 17.72 4.80 -8.09
N ASP A 28 18.21 4.72 -9.33
CA ASP A 28 19.44 5.39 -9.72
C ASP A 28 19.27 6.92 -9.76
N GLN A 29 20.40 7.62 -9.77
CA GLN A 29 20.43 9.08 -9.75
C GLN A 29 19.77 9.69 -11.01
N ALA A 30 19.86 9.01 -12.16
CA ALA A 30 19.27 9.47 -13.41
C ALA A 30 17.74 9.49 -13.32
N THR A 31 17.15 8.42 -12.77
CA THR A 31 15.72 8.29 -12.52
C THR A 31 15.24 9.36 -11.54
N LEU A 32 15.93 9.54 -10.41
CA LEU A 32 15.57 10.58 -9.44
C LEU A 32 15.67 11.98 -10.05
N SER A 33 16.72 12.26 -10.83
CA SER A 33 16.89 13.56 -11.50
C SER A 33 15.79 13.83 -12.54
N TYR A 34 15.36 12.81 -13.28
CA TYR A 34 14.25 12.92 -14.22
C TYR A 34 12.93 13.32 -13.53
N TRP A 35 12.64 12.71 -12.38
CA TRP A 35 11.42 12.97 -11.62
C TRP A 35 11.49 14.22 -10.74
N GLN A 36 12.69 14.64 -10.33
CA GLN A 36 12.96 15.91 -9.64
C GLN A 36 12.45 17.12 -10.42
N ALA A 37 12.46 17.07 -11.76
CA ALA A 37 11.93 18.14 -12.60
C ALA A 37 10.40 18.14 -12.74
N ARG A 38 9.71 17.04 -12.38
CA ARG A 38 8.29 16.81 -12.70
C ARG A 38 7.39 16.76 -11.48
N TYR A 39 7.76 15.98 -10.46
CA TYR A 39 6.92 15.84 -9.28
C TYR A 39 6.70 17.16 -8.54
N PRO A 40 7.71 18.03 -8.32
CA PRO A 40 7.47 19.32 -7.67
C PRO A 40 6.42 20.17 -8.40
N VAL A 41 6.46 20.19 -9.74
CA VAL A 41 5.49 20.95 -10.56
C VAL A 41 4.08 20.39 -10.38
N SER A 42 3.91 19.08 -10.49
CA SER A 42 2.58 18.46 -10.34
C SER A 42 2.04 18.51 -8.90
N THR A 43 2.88 18.31 -7.88
CA THR A 43 2.49 18.42 -6.46
C THR A 43 2.16 19.86 -6.10
N LYS A 44 2.89 20.85 -6.66
CA LYS A 44 2.56 22.27 -6.47
C LYS A 44 1.16 22.62 -6.99
N LYS A 45 0.68 21.99 -8.07
CA LYS A 45 -0.71 22.20 -8.53
C LYS A 45 -1.74 21.75 -7.49
N ILE A 46 -1.51 20.62 -6.82
CA ILE A 46 -2.38 20.14 -5.73
C ILE A 46 -2.34 21.14 -4.56
N PHE A 47 -1.14 21.57 -4.17
CA PHE A 47 -0.95 22.58 -3.13
C PHE A 47 -1.66 23.90 -3.45
N ASP A 48 -1.54 24.40 -4.69
CA ASP A 48 -2.15 25.66 -5.11
C ASP A 48 -3.68 25.58 -5.08
N VAL A 49 -4.27 24.42 -5.41
CA VAL A 49 -5.71 24.17 -5.20
C VAL A 49 -6.04 24.19 -3.71
N PHE A 50 -5.31 23.45 -2.89
CA PHE A 50 -5.54 23.41 -1.44
C PHE A 50 -5.53 24.78 -0.78
N VAL A 51 -4.57 25.65 -1.11
CA VAL A 51 -4.47 27.00 -0.55
C VAL A 51 -5.73 27.84 -0.82
N GLN A 52 -6.43 27.61 -1.93
CA GLN A 52 -7.68 28.32 -2.26
C GLN A 52 -8.84 27.92 -1.34
N TYR A 53 -8.82 26.71 -0.78
CA TYR A 53 -9.87 26.15 0.07
C TYR A 53 -9.54 26.17 1.58
N LEU A 54 -8.39 26.76 1.95
CA LEU A 54 -8.07 27.05 3.34
C LEU A 54 -8.98 28.16 3.89
N THR A 55 -9.36 28.06 5.16
CA THR A 55 -9.99 29.18 5.88
C THR A 55 -9.00 30.32 6.08
N GLU A 56 -9.48 31.52 6.36
CA GLU A 56 -8.60 32.67 6.65
C GLU A 56 -7.69 32.45 7.87
N SER A 57 -8.13 31.66 8.85
CA SER A 57 -7.28 31.26 9.98
C SER A 57 -6.15 30.32 9.53
N GLU A 58 -6.49 29.30 8.74
CA GLU A 58 -5.52 28.34 8.19
C GLU A 58 -4.51 29.03 7.27
N LYS A 59 -4.97 29.92 6.36
CA LYS A 59 -4.09 30.71 5.47
C LYS A 59 -3.07 31.54 6.23
N ARG A 60 -3.50 32.22 7.31
CA ARG A 60 -2.59 33.02 8.15
C ARG A 60 -1.58 32.15 8.88
N SER A 61 -1.98 30.96 9.32
CA SER A 61 -1.08 30.05 10.05
C SER A 61 -0.12 29.28 9.17
N LEU A 62 -0.49 29.03 7.91
CA LEU A 62 0.36 28.42 6.89
C LEU A 62 1.02 29.47 5.98
N ALA A 63 0.98 30.74 6.34
CA ALA A 63 1.60 31.81 5.58
C ALA A 63 3.11 31.55 5.45
N GLY A 64 3.61 31.49 4.22
CA GLY A 64 5.04 31.24 3.96
C GLY A 64 5.47 29.78 4.09
N ILE A 65 4.52 28.82 4.15
CA ILE A 65 4.82 27.39 4.03
C ILE A 65 5.64 27.10 2.76
N GLN A 66 6.66 26.26 2.90
CA GLN A 66 7.54 25.85 1.82
C GLN A 66 7.38 24.35 1.53
N LEU A 67 7.43 23.99 0.26
CA LEU A 67 7.52 22.59 -0.16
C LEU A 67 8.97 22.30 -0.59
N LYS A 68 9.59 21.29 0.02
CA LYS A 68 10.91 20.79 -0.37
C LYS A 68 10.80 19.39 -0.96
N PHE A 69 11.59 19.16 -1.99
CA PHE A 69 11.63 17.90 -2.72
C PHE A 69 13.07 17.42 -2.87
N PRO A 70 13.76 17.03 -1.78
CA PRO A 70 15.08 16.44 -1.90
C PRO A 70 15.03 15.10 -2.64
N ALA A 71 16.16 14.64 -3.18
CA ALA A 71 16.21 13.33 -3.85
C ALA A 71 15.81 12.17 -2.90
N TYR A 72 16.27 12.26 -1.65
CA TYR A 72 16.05 11.31 -0.57
C TYR A 72 15.52 12.03 0.67
N GLY A 73 14.99 11.28 1.65
CA GLY A 73 14.73 11.81 3.00
C GLY A 73 16.01 12.31 3.69
N GLY A 74 15.88 12.77 4.94
CA GLY A 74 17.04 13.03 5.81
C GLY A 74 17.93 11.78 5.95
N GLU A 75 19.13 11.93 6.53
CA GLU A 75 20.12 10.83 6.60
C GLU A 75 19.53 9.53 7.17
N ASP A 76 18.76 9.62 8.26
CA ASP A 76 18.10 8.47 8.91
C ASP A 76 16.93 7.90 8.11
N LEU A 77 16.37 8.68 7.18
CA LEU A 77 15.21 8.33 6.35
C LEU A 77 15.59 8.06 4.89
N ARG A 78 16.89 8.03 4.55
CA ARG A 78 17.36 7.88 3.17
C ARG A 78 16.83 6.61 2.52
N ASN A 79 16.69 5.56 3.31
CA ASN A 79 16.21 4.26 2.88
C ASN A 79 14.71 4.07 3.16
N ASP A 80 13.99 5.05 3.69
CA ASP A 80 12.57 4.91 3.93
C ASP A 80 11.78 5.26 2.65
N PRO A 81 11.07 4.29 2.03
CA PRO A 81 10.26 4.55 0.84
C PRO A 81 9.05 5.45 1.12
N LEU A 82 8.64 5.63 2.38
CA LEU A 82 7.44 6.38 2.76
C LEU A 82 7.75 7.61 3.65
N SER A 83 8.97 8.15 3.55
CA SER A 83 9.43 9.30 4.36
C SER A 83 8.86 10.66 3.93
N PHE A 84 7.63 10.95 4.33
CA PHE A 84 7.03 12.28 4.19
C PHE A 84 6.95 12.93 5.57
N TYR A 85 7.26 14.22 5.67
CA TYR A 85 7.28 14.90 6.97
C TYR A 85 7.21 16.43 6.86
N ALA A 86 6.70 17.06 7.91
CA ALA A 86 6.80 18.50 8.15
C ALA A 86 7.86 18.82 9.22
N SER A 87 8.60 19.93 9.06
CA SER A 87 9.49 20.45 10.10
C SER A 87 8.83 21.57 10.89
N ALA A 88 9.08 21.61 12.21
CA ALA A 88 8.60 22.62 13.14
C ALA A 88 9.33 23.98 13.01
N THR A 89 9.69 24.40 11.79
CA THR A 89 10.37 25.66 11.54
C THR A 89 9.33 26.75 11.38
N CYS A 90 8.98 27.47 12.44
CA CYS A 90 8.06 28.62 12.34
C CYS A 90 8.87 29.93 12.43
N PRO A 91 8.49 30.99 11.69
CA PRO A 91 7.21 31.18 10.99
C PRO A 91 7.12 30.58 9.58
N TYR A 92 8.15 29.88 9.08
CA TYR A 92 8.19 29.35 7.70
C TYR A 92 8.16 27.81 7.67
N PRO A 93 7.01 27.17 7.94
CA PRO A 93 6.95 25.72 8.06
C PRO A 93 7.34 25.06 6.74
N ILE A 94 7.98 23.90 6.80
CA ILE A 94 8.48 23.19 5.63
C ILE A 94 7.83 21.83 5.58
N VAL A 95 7.18 21.50 4.47
CA VAL A 95 6.75 20.14 4.15
C VAL A 95 7.77 19.53 3.18
N THR A 96 8.31 18.38 3.52
CA THR A 96 9.30 17.67 2.72
C THR A 96 8.67 16.44 2.08
N LEU A 97 8.73 16.36 0.76
CA LEU A 97 8.27 15.23 -0.05
C LEU A 97 9.42 14.71 -0.93
N PRO A 98 10.26 13.78 -0.43
CA PRO A 98 11.39 13.27 -1.17
C PRO A 98 11.00 12.64 -2.51
N ILE A 99 11.82 12.84 -3.54
CA ILE A 99 11.55 12.31 -4.89
C ILE A 99 11.54 10.78 -4.90
N GLN A 100 12.42 10.13 -4.15
CA GLN A 100 12.39 8.66 -3.99
C GLN A 100 11.03 8.18 -3.48
N SER A 101 10.50 8.81 -2.42
CA SER A 101 9.23 8.40 -1.81
C SER A 101 8.04 8.68 -2.73
N LEU A 102 8.06 9.82 -3.44
CA LEU A 102 7.06 10.11 -4.46
C LEU A 102 7.11 9.10 -5.61
N LYS A 103 8.31 8.71 -6.09
CA LYS A 103 8.46 7.71 -7.15
C LYS A 103 8.02 6.33 -6.71
N PHE A 104 8.33 5.97 -5.47
CA PHE A 104 7.87 4.72 -4.87
C PHE A 104 6.35 4.64 -4.79
N LEU A 105 5.70 5.73 -4.36
CA LEU A 105 4.24 5.82 -4.32
C LEU A 105 3.60 5.78 -5.71
N ASP A 106 4.24 6.39 -6.71
CA ASP A 106 3.84 6.32 -8.13
C ASP A 106 3.89 4.86 -8.63
N ASP A 107 4.99 4.16 -8.38
CA ASP A 107 5.15 2.75 -8.76
C ASP A 107 4.15 1.83 -8.07
N LEU A 108 3.87 2.05 -6.77
CA LEU A 108 2.81 1.33 -6.09
C LEU A 108 1.43 1.60 -6.71
N SER A 109 1.17 2.82 -7.17
CA SER A 109 -0.09 3.19 -7.80
C SER A 109 -0.25 2.52 -9.16
N VAL A 110 0.83 2.43 -9.95
CA VAL A 110 0.87 1.69 -11.22
C VAL A 110 0.70 0.19 -10.99
N ALA A 111 1.43 -0.39 -10.03
CA ALA A 111 1.30 -1.80 -9.68
C ALA A 111 -0.14 -2.14 -9.25
N HIS A 112 -0.74 -1.31 -8.39
CA HIS A 112 -2.11 -1.50 -7.94
C HIS A 112 -3.09 -1.49 -9.11
N ALA A 113 -3.01 -0.48 -9.97
CA ALA A 113 -3.90 -0.36 -11.12
C ALA A 113 -3.76 -1.53 -12.08
N TRP A 114 -2.53 -1.95 -12.38
CA TRP A 114 -2.28 -3.07 -13.29
C TRP A 114 -2.74 -4.40 -12.70
N LEU A 115 -2.45 -4.69 -11.42
CA LEU A 115 -2.89 -5.91 -10.74
C LEU A 115 -4.42 -5.97 -10.67
N TRP A 116 -5.07 -4.85 -10.32
CA TRP A 116 -6.52 -4.77 -10.26
C TRP A 116 -7.16 -5.05 -11.61
N LYS A 117 -6.69 -4.37 -12.68
CA LYS A 117 -7.21 -4.52 -14.04
C LYS A 117 -7.10 -5.95 -14.55
N ASN A 118 -5.97 -6.60 -14.28
CA ASN A 118 -5.69 -7.96 -14.76
C ASN A 118 -6.22 -9.05 -13.82
N GLY A 119 -7.03 -8.70 -12.81
CA GLY A 119 -7.64 -9.66 -11.91
C GLY A 119 -6.65 -10.39 -10.99
N HIS A 120 -5.44 -9.84 -10.82
CA HIS A 120 -4.46 -10.36 -9.89
C HIS A 120 -4.78 -9.97 -8.44
N SER A 121 -4.13 -10.64 -7.50
CA SER A 121 -4.22 -10.33 -6.08
C SER A 121 -3.58 -8.96 -5.81
N LEU A 122 -4.24 -8.16 -4.97
CA LEU A 122 -3.68 -6.89 -4.48
C LEU A 122 -2.81 -7.12 -3.23
N GLY A 123 -2.94 -8.28 -2.60
CA GLY A 123 -2.05 -8.76 -1.54
C GLY A 123 -0.57 -8.80 -1.94
N SER A 124 -0.23 -8.93 -3.24
CA SER A 124 1.16 -8.87 -3.69
C SER A 124 1.87 -7.56 -3.31
N ILE A 125 1.15 -6.44 -3.25
CA ILE A 125 1.71 -5.16 -2.78
C ILE A 125 2.04 -5.23 -1.29
N ALA A 126 1.12 -5.78 -0.49
CA ALA A 126 1.34 -5.99 0.94
C ALA A 126 2.52 -6.93 1.21
N ASP A 127 2.59 -8.04 0.48
CA ASP A 127 3.70 -9.00 0.54
C ASP A 127 5.03 -8.33 0.16
N TYR A 128 5.06 -7.49 -0.87
CA TYR A 128 6.24 -6.72 -1.24
C TYR A 128 6.70 -5.77 -0.13
N MET A 129 5.79 -5.00 0.46
CA MET A 129 6.16 -4.10 1.57
C MET A 129 6.71 -4.87 2.77
N ALA A 130 6.12 -6.03 3.07
CA ALA A 130 6.56 -6.89 4.17
C ALA A 130 7.93 -7.54 3.89
N VAL A 131 8.15 -8.08 2.68
CA VAL A 131 9.46 -8.62 2.25
C VAL A 131 10.51 -7.52 2.25
N LEU A 132 10.18 -6.33 1.77
CA LEU A 132 11.11 -5.20 1.76
C LEU A 132 11.55 -4.81 3.19
N LYS A 133 10.65 -4.93 4.17
CA LYS A 133 10.93 -4.66 5.59
C LYS A 133 11.77 -5.76 6.24
N TYR A 134 11.41 -7.03 6.00
CA TYR A 134 11.97 -8.18 6.74
C TYR A 134 13.06 -8.96 6.01
N SER A 135 13.30 -8.67 4.73
CA SER A 135 14.38 -9.30 3.98
C SER A 135 15.71 -8.99 4.65
N ARG A 136 16.46 -10.05 4.94
CA ARG A 136 17.76 -10.01 5.64
C ARG A 136 18.90 -9.57 4.73
N SER A 137 18.64 -9.40 3.44
CA SER A 137 19.65 -9.17 2.44
C SER A 137 19.89 -7.66 2.29
N GLU A 138 21.14 -7.23 2.54
CA GLU A 138 21.64 -5.90 2.16
C GLU A 138 21.73 -5.71 0.63
N ALA A 139 21.26 -6.67 -0.18
CA ALA A 139 21.20 -6.52 -1.61
C ALA A 139 20.34 -5.33 -2.01
N ARG A 140 20.60 -4.86 -3.24
CA ARG A 140 19.90 -3.76 -3.89
C ARG A 140 18.40 -3.85 -3.64
N ARG A 141 17.84 -2.77 -3.10
CA ARG A 141 16.39 -2.62 -2.98
C ARG A 141 15.79 -2.50 -4.38
N VAL A 142 14.94 -3.45 -4.70
CA VAL A 142 14.28 -3.54 -6.01
C VAL A 142 13.03 -2.65 -6.00
N PRO A 143 12.82 -1.76 -7.00
CA PRO A 143 11.59 -0.97 -7.12
C PRO A 143 10.31 -1.82 -7.19
N PRO A 144 9.13 -1.28 -6.81
CA PRO A 144 7.90 -2.06 -6.77
C PRO A 144 7.52 -2.70 -8.10
N LEU A 145 7.65 -1.98 -9.22
CA LEU A 145 7.29 -2.52 -10.54
C LEU A 145 8.18 -3.68 -10.95
N GLU A 146 9.48 -3.62 -10.64
CA GLU A 146 10.43 -4.67 -10.96
C GLU A 146 10.19 -5.91 -10.06
N ALA A 147 10.05 -5.70 -8.75
CA ALA A 147 9.79 -6.79 -7.80
C ALA A 147 8.46 -7.51 -8.05
N LEU A 148 7.42 -6.76 -8.42
CA LEU A 148 6.10 -7.30 -8.72
C LEU A 148 5.95 -7.75 -10.18
N GLN A 149 7.04 -7.71 -10.97
CA GLN A 149 7.07 -8.11 -12.38
C GLN A 149 6.00 -7.41 -13.23
N ILE A 150 5.71 -6.14 -12.91
CA ILE A 150 4.76 -5.32 -13.67
C ILE A 150 5.43 -4.91 -14.99
N PRO A 151 4.77 -5.10 -16.14
CA PRO A 151 5.33 -4.70 -17.43
C PRO A 151 5.74 -3.22 -17.43
N THR A 152 6.93 -2.92 -17.94
CA THR A 152 7.46 -1.53 -18.02
C THR A 152 6.59 -0.61 -18.88
N ASN A 153 5.75 -1.18 -19.74
CA ASN A 153 4.79 -0.49 -20.57
C ASN A 153 3.35 -0.52 -20.01
N ALA A 154 3.13 -0.93 -18.75
CA ALA A 154 1.79 -1.04 -18.15
C ALA A 154 0.95 0.23 -18.30
N VAL A 155 1.57 1.41 -18.18
CA VAL A 155 0.91 2.73 -18.33
C VAL A 155 0.57 3.10 -19.79
N GLN A 156 0.94 2.28 -20.78
CA GLN A 156 0.44 2.45 -22.15
C GLN A 156 -1.02 1.98 -22.28
N ASP A 157 -1.48 1.17 -21.32
CA ASP A 157 -2.90 0.85 -21.18
C ASP A 157 -3.65 2.04 -20.57
N PRO A 158 -4.63 2.64 -21.28
CA PRO A 158 -5.31 3.85 -20.81
C PRO A 158 -6.07 3.69 -19.48
N GLU A 159 -6.57 2.49 -19.17
CA GLU A 159 -7.27 2.26 -17.91
C GLU A 159 -6.29 2.14 -16.75
N VAL A 160 -5.13 1.51 -16.96
CA VAL A 160 -4.06 1.44 -15.96
C VAL A 160 -3.54 2.84 -15.67
N ASP A 161 -3.24 3.62 -16.71
CA ASP A 161 -2.77 5.00 -16.57
C ASP A 161 -3.78 5.90 -15.84
N ALA A 162 -5.05 5.86 -16.25
CA ALA A 162 -6.09 6.67 -15.61
C ALA A 162 -6.29 6.30 -14.13
N LEU A 163 -6.29 5.00 -13.80
CA LEU A 163 -6.46 4.52 -12.44
C LEU A 163 -5.22 4.80 -11.59
N SER A 164 -4.00 4.55 -12.09
CA SER A 164 -2.76 4.82 -11.37
C SER A 164 -2.61 6.30 -11.06
N LEU A 165 -2.94 7.18 -12.01
CA LEU A 165 -2.94 8.63 -11.79
C LEU A 165 -3.95 9.05 -10.73
N ARG A 166 -5.13 8.41 -10.67
CA ARG A 166 -6.13 8.67 -9.61
C ARG A 166 -5.58 8.28 -8.23
N PHE A 167 -5.00 7.09 -8.09
CA PHE A 167 -4.36 6.66 -6.84
C PHE A 167 -3.21 7.60 -6.46
N PHE A 168 -2.28 7.87 -7.37
CA PHE A 168 -1.11 8.67 -7.08
C PHE A 168 -1.44 10.13 -6.74
N ASN A 169 -2.36 10.76 -7.47
CA ASN A 169 -2.78 12.13 -7.18
C ASN A 169 -3.49 12.23 -5.83
N SER A 170 -4.40 11.31 -5.53
CA SER A 170 -5.13 11.34 -4.26
C SER A 170 -4.27 10.95 -3.05
N ALA A 171 -3.29 10.06 -3.21
CA ALA A 171 -2.32 9.74 -2.17
C ALA A 171 -1.42 10.95 -1.86
N ARG A 172 -0.90 11.61 -2.89
CA ARG A 172 -0.12 12.85 -2.71
C ARG A 172 -0.96 13.95 -2.07
N ALA A 173 -2.22 14.08 -2.46
CA ALA A 173 -3.16 15.02 -1.87
C ALA A 173 -3.37 14.74 -0.37
N SER A 174 -3.61 13.49 0.02
CA SER A 174 -3.78 13.13 1.44
C SER A 174 -2.51 13.36 2.25
N ILE A 175 -1.35 12.92 1.75
CA ILE A 175 -0.05 13.08 2.42
C ILE A 175 0.28 14.57 2.59
N LEU A 176 0.20 15.35 1.50
CA LEU A 176 0.48 16.79 1.56
C LEU A 176 -0.45 17.49 2.54
N ALA A 177 -1.75 17.17 2.53
CA ALA A 177 -2.69 17.80 3.45
C ALA A 177 -2.42 17.40 4.91
N HIS A 178 -2.04 16.14 5.16
CA HIS A 178 -1.64 15.66 6.49
C HIS A 178 -0.41 16.42 7.01
N GLU A 179 0.64 16.53 6.21
CA GLU A 179 1.84 17.29 6.59
C GLU A 179 1.58 18.79 6.77
N MET A 180 0.65 19.37 5.99
CA MET A 180 0.17 20.72 6.21
C MET A 180 -0.58 20.85 7.56
N GLY A 181 -1.28 19.80 8.00
CA GLY A 181 -1.89 19.74 9.33
C GLY A 181 -0.87 19.81 10.47
N HIS A 182 0.24 19.08 10.33
CA HIS A 182 1.38 19.19 11.26
C HIS A 182 2.00 20.59 11.27
N ALA A 183 2.25 21.16 10.09
CA ALA A 183 2.75 22.53 9.95
C ALA A 183 1.83 23.55 10.63
N LEU A 184 0.50 23.39 10.48
CA LEU A 184 -0.50 24.24 11.12
C LEU A 184 -0.37 24.19 12.65
N ARG A 185 -0.23 22.98 13.20
CA ARG A 185 -0.07 22.75 14.64
C ARG A 185 1.25 23.32 15.16
N PHE A 186 2.37 23.08 14.47
CA PHE A 186 3.67 23.62 14.91
C PHE A 186 3.64 25.15 15.04
N CYS A 187 3.03 25.84 14.06
CA CYS A 187 2.95 27.30 14.11
C CYS A 187 1.88 27.82 15.07
N ALA A 188 0.88 27.00 15.44
CA ALA A 188 -0.02 27.31 16.56
C ALA A 188 0.68 27.13 17.92
N ALA A 189 1.40 26.03 18.11
CA ALA A 189 2.14 25.72 19.33
C ALA A 189 3.32 26.69 19.57
N HIS A 190 4.02 27.15 18.53
CA HIS A 190 5.03 28.20 18.72
C HIS A 190 4.43 29.50 19.30
N ARG A 191 3.16 29.81 19.00
CA ARG A 191 2.48 30.99 19.56
C ARG A 191 2.01 30.77 21.01
N ALA A 192 1.97 29.54 21.49
CA ALA A 192 1.56 29.16 22.84
C ALA A 192 2.71 28.38 23.50
N GLU A 193 3.64 29.09 24.15
CA GLU A 193 4.86 28.55 24.82
C GLU A 193 4.78 27.05 25.16
N SER A 194 5.45 26.19 24.36
CA SER A 194 5.23 24.75 24.40
C SER A 194 6.18 24.02 25.35
N ALA A 195 5.58 23.44 26.41
CA ALA A 195 6.16 22.38 27.23
C ALA A 195 6.20 21.04 26.47
N GLY A 196 7.11 20.15 26.85
CA GLY A 196 7.52 18.95 26.11
C GLY A 196 6.41 18.04 25.58
N ALA A 197 6.70 17.37 24.45
CA ALA A 197 5.76 16.48 23.78
C ALA A 197 5.58 15.17 24.55
N THR A 198 4.33 14.86 24.93
CA THR A 198 3.94 13.55 25.48
C THR A 198 3.46 12.62 24.35
N ALA A 199 3.44 11.31 24.62
CA ALA A 199 2.86 10.29 23.74
C ALA A 199 1.41 10.61 23.32
N GLU A 200 0.61 11.05 24.28
CA GLU A 200 -0.78 11.44 24.06
C GLU A 200 -0.89 12.69 23.19
N ALA A 201 0.01 13.66 23.40
CA ALA A 201 0.08 14.84 22.55
C ALA A 201 0.49 14.50 21.11
N SER A 202 1.35 13.50 20.90
CA SER A 202 1.73 13.00 19.57
C SER A 202 0.54 12.31 18.87
N ARG A 203 -0.16 11.39 19.55
CA ARG A 203 -1.37 10.76 18.98
C ARG A 203 -2.46 11.77 18.61
N HIS A 204 -2.72 12.73 19.50
CA HIS A 204 -3.66 13.82 19.21
C HIS A 204 -3.19 14.67 18.03
N ALA A 205 -1.87 14.86 17.83
CA ALA A 205 -1.34 15.58 16.68
C ALA A 205 -1.67 14.85 15.36
N GLU A 206 -1.48 13.53 15.32
CA GLU A 206 -1.81 12.72 14.16
C GLU A 206 -3.31 12.78 13.82
N GLU A 207 -4.19 12.66 14.82
CA GLU A 207 -5.64 12.78 14.64
C GLU A 207 -6.06 14.16 14.14
N GLU A 208 -5.42 15.22 14.64
CA GLU A 208 -5.67 16.60 14.17
C GLU A 208 -5.21 16.80 12.73
N ALA A 209 -4.03 16.29 12.38
CA ALA A 209 -3.48 16.35 11.03
C ALA A 209 -4.34 15.56 10.03
N ASP A 210 -4.77 14.35 10.41
CA ASP A 210 -5.71 13.52 9.64
C ASP A 210 -7.05 14.21 9.42
N ARG A 211 -7.62 14.80 10.48
CA ARG A 211 -8.88 15.55 10.41
C ARG A 211 -8.75 16.74 9.47
N PHE A 212 -7.65 17.49 9.58
CA PHE A 212 -7.37 18.61 8.69
C PHE A 212 -7.24 18.14 7.24
N ALA A 213 -6.50 17.04 7.02
CA ALA A 213 -6.31 16.46 5.69
C ALA A 213 -7.63 16.06 5.04
N LEU A 214 -8.45 15.27 5.73
CA LEU A 214 -9.75 14.84 5.22
C LEU A 214 -10.69 16.01 4.99
N GLU A 215 -10.69 17.02 5.86
CA GLU A 215 -11.52 18.21 5.68
C GLU A 215 -11.11 19.01 4.44
N LEU A 216 -9.80 19.18 4.20
CA LEU A 216 -9.30 19.87 3.02
C LEU A 216 -9.59 19.11 1.72
N MET A 217 -9.43 17.77 1.74
CA MET A 217 -9.83 16.91 0.64
C MET A 217 -11.35 16.96 0.40
N ARG A 218 -12.15 17.01 1.47
CA ARG A 218 -13.62 17.14 1.39
C ARG A 218 -14.03 18.46 0.74
N ARG A 219 -13.42 19.59 1.15
CA ARG A 219 -13.69 20.92 0.57
C ARG A 219 -13.37 21.00 -0.92
N THR A 220 -12.39 20.21 -1.39
CA THR A 220 -11.98 20.13 -2.79
C THR A 220 -12.66 19.00 -3.57
N ALA A 221 -13.57 18.24 -2.94
CA ALA A 221 -14.16 17.02 -3.50
C ALA A 221 -13.10 16.02 -4.03
N THR A 222 -11.94 15.97 -3.37
CA THR A 222 -10.86 15.01 -3.68
C THR A 222 -11.12 13.72 -2.95
N ILE A 223 -11.32 12.62 -3.69
CA ILE A 223 -11.59 11.30 -3.09
C ILE A 223 -10.30 10.71 -2.52
N PRO A 224 -10.29 10.22 -1.27
CA PRO A 224 -9.10 9.71 -0.61
C PRO A 224 -8.75 8.26 -1.02
N MET A 225 -8.80 7.95 -2.32
CA MET A 225 -8.54 6.60 -2.83
C MET A 225 -7.09 6.16 -2.59
N GLY A 226 -6.13 7.03 -2.93
CA GLY A 226 -4.71 6.81 -2.71
C GLY A 226 -4.28 6.80 -1.24
N MET A 227 -5.10 7.38 -0.35
CA MET A 227 -4.88 7.31 1.09
C MET A 227 -4.98 5.85 1.59
N VAL A 228 -5.91 5.07 1.03
CA VAL A 228 -6.07 3.65 1.38
C VAL A 228 -4.82 2.86 0.97
N LEU A 229 -4.34 3.07 -0.26
CA LEU A 229 -3.10 2.43 -0.75
C LEU A 229 -1.89 2.82 0.11
N PHE A 230 -1.77 4.09 0.47
CA PHE A 230 -0.70 4.56 1.35
C PHE A 230 -0.75 3.88 2.72
N PHE A 231 -1.92 3.84 3.39
CA PHE A 231 -2.04 3.18 4.69
C PHE A 231 -1.87 1.66 4.62
N GLN A 232 -2.31 1.03 3.52
CA GLN A 232 -2.05 -0.39 3.29
C GLN A 232 -0.53 -0.65 3.21
N ALA A 233 0.21 0.17 2.46
CA ALA A 233 1.66 0.05 2.36
C ALA A 233 2.33 0.30 3.71
N SER A 234 1.92 1.36 4.42
CA SER A 234 2.42 1.70 5.75
C SER A 234 2.18 0.61 6.79
N ALA A 235 1.01 -0.06 6.78
CA ALA A 235 0.71 -1.15 7.71
C ALA A 235 1.66 -2.35 7.58
N HIS A 236 2.24 -2.56 6.40
CA HIS A 236 3.18 -3.66 6.13
C HIS A 236 4.65 -3.22 6.21
N TRP A 237 4.92 -1.92 6.16
CA TRP A 237 6.26 -1.33 6.20
C TRP A 237 6.68 -0.84 7.59
N LEU A 238 5.78 -0.17 8.31
CA LEU A 238 6.05 0.38 9.62
C LEU A 238 6.22 -0.73 10.66
N GLN A 239 6.88 -0.38 11.78
CA GLN A 239 7.04 -1.32 12.89
C GLN A 239 5.68 -1.81 13.39
N ASN A 240 5.60 -3.11 13.66
CA ASN A 240 4.45 -3.81 14.19
C ASN A 240 4.86 -4.52 15.49
N ARG A 241 3.89 -5.11 16.20
CA ARG A 241 4.12 -5.65 17.54
C ARG A 241 5.14 -6.77 17.62
N TRP A 242 5.33 -7.51 16.52
CA TRP A 242 6.26 -8.64 16.44
C TRP A 242 7.70 -8.22 16.09
N ASP A 243 7.96 -6.93 15.96
CA ASP A 243 9.31 -6.36 15.90
C ASP A 243 9.93 -6.14 17.28
N PHE A 244 9.13 -6.31 18.34
CA PHE A 244 9.50 -6.04 19.72
C PHE A 244 9.54 -7.33 20.53
N GLN A 245 10.30 -7.32 21.63
CA GLN A 245 10.45 -8.50 22.50
C GLN A 245 9.20 -8.74 23.36
N SER A 246 8.41 -7.69 23.60
CA SER A 246 7.23 -7.72 24.46
C SER A 246 6.19 -6.71 24.01
N GLU A 247 4.94 -6.91 24.46
CA GLU A 247 3.86 -5.93 24.25
C GLU A 247 4.18 -4.59 24.92
N GLU A 248 4.88 -4.60 26.06
CA GLU A 248 5.29 -3.38 26.77
C GLU A 248 6.29 -2.56 25.94
N ASP A 249 7.24 -3.22 25.27
CA ASP A 249 8.20 -2.56 24.37
C ASP A 249 7.51 -1.96 23.14
N TRP A 250 6.56 -2.70 22.56
CA TRP A 250 5.72 -2.21 21.47
C TRP A 250 4.92 -0.97 21.87
N GLU A 251 4.25 -1.01 23.02
CA GLU A 251 3.53 0.15 23.55
C GLU A 251 4.46 1.33 23.85
N ALA A 252 5.66 1.07 24.37
CA ALA A 252 6.66 2.10 24.65
C ALA A 252 7.11 2.79 23.35
N TYR A 253 7.38 2.02 22.31
CA TYR A 253 7.71 2.53 20.97
C TYR A 253 6.58 3.41 20.42
N LEU A 254 5.34 2.93 20.44
CA LEU A 254 4.17 3.71 20.00
C LEU A 254 4.02 5.03 20.77
N LYS A 255 4.44 5.07 22.03
CA LYS A 255 4.33 6.24 22.90
C LYS A 255 5.48 7.23 22.71
N LYS A 256 6.68 6.78 22.36
CA LYS A 256 7.89 7.62 22.45
C LYS A 256 8.61 7.83 21.14
N ASP A 257 8.67 6.81 20.30
CA ASP A 257 9.62 6.75 19.18
C ASP A 257 8.93 6.79 17.82
N ALA A 258 7.68 6.32 17.73
CA ALA A 258 6.91 6.42 16.51
C ALA A 258 6.58 7.89 16.18
N THR A 259 7.06 8.37 15.02
CA THR A 259 6.81 9.74 14.55
C THR A 259 5.38 9.93 14.03
N HIS A 260 4.89 8.95 13.27
CA HIS A 260 3.52 8.87 12.78
C HIS A 260 2.92 7.50 13.12
N PRO A 261 2.58 7.22 14.40
CA PRO A 261 2.05 5.93 14.78
C PRO A 261 0.76 5.65 14.00
N LEU A 262 0.75 4.54 13.26
CA LEU A 262 -0.42 4.03 12.58
C LEU A 262 -1.13 3.04 13.52
N THR A 263 -2.19 3.48 14.17
CA THR A 263 -2.97 2.67 15.11
C THR A 263 -4.32 2.29 14.54
N ALA A 264 -4.92 1.20 15.07
CA ALA A 264 -6.26 0.77 14.69
C ALA A 264 -7.31 1.88 14.92
N ASP A 265 -7.27 2.55 16.08
CA ASP A 265 -8.23 3.62 16.42
C ASP A 265 -8.16 4.82 15.48
N ARG A 266 -6.94 5.19 15.06
CA ARG A 266 -6.72 6.25 14.07
C ARG A 266 -7.35 5.87 12.73
N LEU A 267 -7.14 4.65 12.26
CA LEU A 267 -7.75 4.15 11.01
C LEU A 267 -9.28 4.02 11.10
N ARG A 268 -9.84 3.60 12.24
CA ARG A 268 -11.30 3.58 12.47
C ARG A 268 -11.90 4.97 12.42
N THR A 269 -11.22 5.94 13.02
CA THR A 269 -11.64 7.34 13.01
C THR A 269 -11.66 7.90 11.59
N LEU A 270 -10.61 7.62 10.81
CA LEU A 270 -10.54 7.96 9.39
C LEU A 270 -11.67 7.29 8.59
N ALA A 271 -11.88 5.98 8.78
CA ALA A 271 -12.93 5.20 8.13
C ALA A 271 -14.31 5.84 8.34
N GLN A 272 -14.68 6.09 9.60
CA GLN A 272 -15.96 6.71 9.96
C GLN A 272 -16.14 8.08 9.30
N ARG A 273 -15.09 8.92 9.30
CA ARG A 273 -15.14 10.25 8.68
C ARG A 273 -15.34 10.18 7.17
N VAL A 274 -14.64 9.27 6.50
CA VAL A 274 -14.78 9.05 5.04
C VAL A 274 -16.20 8.59 4.70
N GLU A 275 -16.75 7.62 5.45
CA GLU A 275 -18.10 7.12 5.21
C GLU A 275 -19.19 8.17 5.47
N GLN A 276 -19.07 8.92 6.57
CA GLN A 276 -20.04 9.97 6.93
C GLN A 276 -20.04 11.11 5.92
N ALA A 277 -18.87 11.47 5.37
CA ALA A 277 -18.71 12.54 4.40
C ALA A 277 -18.80 12.07 2.93
N ALA A 278 -19.25 10.84 2.67
CA ALA A 278 -19.23 10.22 1.34
C ALA A 278 -19.83 11.11 0.23
N TYR A 279 -20.98 11.74 0.48
CA TYR A 279 -21.62 12.64 -0.49
C TYR A 279 -20.82 13.91 -0.77
N SER A 280 -20.08 14.43 0.21
CA SER A 280 -19.23 15.61 0.00
C SER A 280 -18.01 15.28 -0.88
N PHE A 281 -17.38 14.12 -0.64
CA PHE A 281 -16.29 13.64 -1.49
C PHE A 281 -16.76 13.31 -2.91
N ALA A 282 -18.02 12.90 -3.06
CA ALA A 282 -18.68 12.58 -4.32
C ALA A 282 -19.23 13.82 -5.08
N ALA A 283 -19.03 15.04 -4.59
CA ALA A 283 -19.64 16.25 -5.15
C ALA A 283 -19.24 16.55 -6.61
N ASN A 284 -18.17 15.92 -7.12
CA ASN A 284 -17.73 16.02 -8.52
C ASN A 284 -18.35 14.96 -9.46
N GLY A 285 -19.41 14.27 -9.03
CA GLY A 285 -20.12 13.26 -9.82
C GLY A 285 -19.60 11.84 -9.67
N THR A 286 -18.73 11.58 -8.69
CA THR A 286 -18.34 10.21 -8.34
C THR A 286 -19.44 9.51 -7.53
N ASP A 287 -19.52 8.19 -7.60
CA ASP A 287 -20.45 7.41 -6.78
C ASP A 287 -20.11 7.51 -5.27
N PRO A 288 -21.03 7.98 -4.40
CA PRO A 288 -20.86 7.93 -2.95
C PRO A 288 -20.65 6.50 -2.41
N GLY A 289 -21.14 5.48 -3.11
CA GLY A 289 -20.92 4.07 -2.79
C GLY A 289 -19.43 3.68 -2.80
N LEU A 290 -18.68 4.16 -3.79
CA LEU A 290 -17.22 4.03 -3.85
C LEU A 290 -16.54 4.70 -2.65
N VAL A 291 -16.98 5.90 -2.25
CA VAL A 291 -16.36 6.57 -1.08
C VAL A 291 -16.62 5.78 0.21
N ARG A 292 -17.83 5.24 0.38
CA ARG A 292 -18.13 4.35 1.51
C ARG A 292 -17.30 3.07 1.48
N SER A 293 -17.02 2.50 0.31
CA SER A 293 -16.14 1.32 0.24
C SER A 293 -14.72 1.62 0.68
N LEU A 294 -14.18 2.80 0.33
CA LEU A 294 -12.87 3.24 0.83
C LEU A 294 -12.84 3.36 2.36
N GLY A 295 -13.91 3.89 2.96
CA GLY A 295 -14.06 3.92 4.41
C GLY A 295 -14.02 2.52 5.04
N ARG A 296 -14.76 1.56 4.45
CA ARG A 296 -14.72 0.16 4.88
C ARG A 296 -13.33 -0.48 4.71
N ASP A 297 -12.61 -0.14 3.66
CA ASP A 297 -11.25 -0.66 3.44
C ASP A 297 -10.26 -0.13 4.50
N LEU A 298 -10.40 1.13 4.95
CA LEU A 298 -9.66 1.66 6.10
C LEU A 298 -10.02 0.93 7.40
N ALA A 299 -11.30 0.60 7.61
CA ALA A 299 -11.73 -0.17 8.78
C ALA A 299 -11.15 -1.59 8.78
N LYS A 300 -11.05 -2.25 7.62
CA LYS A 300 -10.37 -3.56 7.50
C LYS A 300 -8.89 -3.45 7.85
N LEU A 301 -8.20 -2.41 7.39
CA LEU A 301 -6.82 -2.15 7.77
C LEU A 301 -6.68 -1.92 9.29
N ALA A 302 -7.65 -1.27 9.92
CA ALA A 302 -7.66 -1.14 11.38
C ALA A 302 -7.76 -2.50 12.08
N ASN A 303 -8.61 -3.40 11.60
CA ASN A 303 -8.74 -4.76 12.14
C ASN A 303 -7.43 -5.55 11.98
N LEU A 304 -6.75 -5.41 10.84
CA LEU A 304 -5.41 -5.98 10.63
C LEU A 304 -4.40 -5.50 11.68
N LEU A 305 -4.42 -4.21 12.03
CA LEU A 305 -3.51 -3.63 13.00
C LEU A 305 -3.86 -3.99 14.45
N GLU A 306 -5.10 -4.38 14.74
CA GLU A 306 -5.48 -4.81 16.09
C GLU A 306 -5.21 -6.31 16.29
N ASP A 307 -5.34 -7.11 15.24
CA ASP A 307 -5.23 -8.57 15.29
C ASP A 307 -3.75 -9.03 15.45
N PRO A 308 -3.38 -9.60 16.62
CA PRO A 308 -2.03 -10.08 16.88
C PRO A 308 -1.55 -11.13 15.87
N GLU A 309 -2.45 -12.04 15.49
CA GLU A 309 -2.15 -13.17 14.64
C GLU A 309 -1.98 -12.71 13.20
N ALA A 310 -2.83 -11.76 12.76
CA ALA A 310 -2.70 -11.15 11.45
C ALA A 310 -1.38 -10.38 11.28
N GLN A 311 -0.91 -9.68 12.33
CA GLN A 311 0.42 -9.05 12.31
C GLN A 311 1.57 -10.07 12.29
N LEU A 312 1.47 -11.17 13.06
CA LEU A 312 2.48 -12.25 13.02
C LEU A 312 2.58 -12.84 11.61
N SER A 313 1.40 -13.02 11.00
CA SER A 313 1.18 -13.50 9.65
C SER A 313 2.02 -12.74 8.62
N ILE A 314 2.06 -11.39 8.72
CA ILE A 314 2.86 -10.53 7.85
C ILE A 314 4.35 -10.86 7.98
N VAL A 315 4.85 -11.02 9.22
CA VAL A 315 6.26 -11.32 9.49
C VAL A 315 6.66 -12.68 8.94
N LEU A 316 5.82 -13.70 9.17
CA LEU A 316 6.07 -15.07 8.72
C LEU A 316 6.02 -15.18 7.19
N ALA A 317 5.05 -14.52 6.54
CA ALA A 317 4.92 -14.49 5.09
C ALA A 317 6.15 -13.84 4.44
N ALA A 318 6.66 -12.76 5.01
CA ALA A 318 7.83 -12.06 4.50
C ALA A 318 9.13 -12.86 4.64
N ARG A 319 9.36 -13.50 5.81
CA ARG A 319 10.61 -14.25 6.08
C ARG A 319 10.77 -15.50 5.21
N GLY A 320 9.69 -16.00 4.61
CA GLY A 320 9.70 -17.16 3.73
C GLY A 320 9.83 -16.85 2.24
N ARG A 321 9.94 -15.58 1.83
CA ARG A 321 9.90 -15.15 0.44
C ARG A 321 11.07 -14.23 0.08
N ASP A 322 11.42 -14.20 -1.20
CA ASP A 322 12.34 -13.23 -1.81
C ASP A 322 11.57 -12.35 -2.81
N THR A 323 12.09 -11.16 -3.08
CA THR A 323 11.51 -10.19 -4.00
C THR A 323 11.25 -10.77 -5.40
N ASP A 324 12.12 -11.65 -5.88
CA ASP A 324 11.99 -12.32 -7.18
C ASP A 324 10.76 -13.26 -7.28
N THR A 325 10.17 -13.64 -6.14
CA THR A 325 9.02 -14.54 -6.04
C THR A 325 7.68 -13.83 -5.89
N LEU A 326 7.69 -12.48 -5.86
CA LEU A 326 6.49 -11.67 -5.59
C LEU A 326 5.67 -11.32 -6.83
N GLY A 327 6.23 -11.55 -8.01
CA GLY A 327 5.48 -11.42 -9.26
C GLY A 327 4.22 -12.29 -9.25
N PRO A 328 3.14 -11.87 -9.92
CA PRO A 328 1.99 -12.73 -10.11
C PRO A 328 2.45 -14.05 -10.74
N PRO A 329 1.92 -15.22 -10.31
CA PRO A 329 2.37 -16.50 -10.82
C PRO A 329 2.27 -16.52 -12.35
N PRO A 330 3.33 -17.00 -13.06
CA PRO A 330 3.35 -17.00 -14.52
C PRO A 330 2.22 -17.87 -15.05
N GLY A 331 1.36 -17.29 -15.91
CA GLY A 331 0.36 -18.05 -16.66
C GLY A 331 -1.10 -17.75 -16.37
N ARG A 332 -1.51 -16.49 -16.27
CA ARG A 332 -2.91 -16.13 -16.57
C ARG A 332 -2.97 -15.07 -17.65
N THR A 333 -2.82 -15.52 -18.89
CA THR A 333 -3.54 -14.91 -20.00
C THR A 333 -5.02 -14.83 -19.61
N GLN A 334 -5.67 -13.72 -19.98
CA GLN A 334 -7.13 -13.65 -19.99
C GLN A 334 -7.68 -14.95 -20.56
N PRO A 335 -8.69 -15.54 -19.93
CA PRO A 335 -8.91 -16.95 -20.13
C PRO A 335 -9.70 -17.16 -21.42
N ASP A 336 -9.14 -17.97 -22.34
CA ASP A 336 -9.73 -18.35 -23.63
C ASP A 336 -11.24 -18.64 -23.51
N GLU A 337 -11.99 -18.10 -24.47
CA GLU A 337 -13.44 -18.23 -24.62
C GLU A 337 -13.91 -19.70 -24.53
N GLU A 338 -14.99 -19.90 -23.78
CA GLU A 338 -16.02 -20.92 -24.04
C GLU A 338 -15.69 -22.43 -23.99
N GLN A 339 -14.63 -22.87 -23.31
CA GLN A 339 -14.60 -24.27 -22.84
C GLN A 339 -15.33 -24.44 -21.51
N GLU A 340 -16.11 -25.52 -21.37
CA GLU A 340 -16.70 -25.96 -20.09
C GLU A 340 -15.60 -26.01 -19.01
N ARG A 341 -15.56 -24.97 -18.17
CA ARG A 341 -14.57 -24.91 -17.09
C ARG A 341 -15.10 -25.70 -15.91
N PRO A 342 -14.40 -26.76 -15.48
CA PRO A 342 -14.87 -27.59 -14.39
C PRO A 342 -14.97 -26.74 -13.10
N ALA A 343 -15.85 -27.15 -12.19
CA ALA A 343 -15.93 -26.56 -10.85
C ALA A 343 -14.56 -26.48 -10.17
N PHE A 344 -14.35 -25.41 -9.43
CA PHE A 344 -13.08 -25.11 -8.75
C PHE A 344 -11.90 -24.96 -9.72
N HIS A 345 -12.10 -24.30 -10.86
CA HIS A 345 -11.02 -23.94 -11.78
C HIS A 345 -11.26 -22.51 -12.27
N GLY A 346 -10.31 -21.59 -12.07
CA GLY A 346 -10.43 -20.17 -12.44
C GLY A 346 -10.65 -19.25 -11.24
N SER A 347 -10.95 -17.98 -11.52
CA SER A 347 -11.06 -16.91 -10.53
C SER A 347 -12.50 -16.71 -10.04
N TYR A 348 -12.63 -16.50 -8.74
CA TYR A 348 -13.89 -16.28 -8.06
C TYR A 348 -13.75 -15.10 -7.08
N ALA A 349 -14.84 -14.38 -6.86
CA ALA A 349 -14.95 -13.36 -5.83
C ALA A 349 -16.23 -13.57 -5.01
N GLY A 350 -16.16 -13.32 -3.71
CA GLY A 350 -17.34 -13.33 -2.84
C GLY A 350 -17.01 -13.16 -1.37
N ASP A 351 -17.94 -13.57 -0.52
CA ASP A 351 -17.92 -13.28 0.91
C ASP A 351 -17.22 -14.39 1.70
N TYR A 352 -16.13 -14.02 2.36
CA TYR A 352 -15.45 -14.80 3.39
C TYR A 352 -15.94 -14.35 4.76
N VAL A 353 -16.65 -15.23 5.47
CA VAL A 353 -17.17 -14.98 6.81
C VAL A 353 -16.24 -15.67 7.81
N ARG A 354 -15.71 -14.89 8.75
CA ARG A 354 -14.95 -15.35 9.91
C ARG A 354 -15.81 -15.28 11.17
N ARG A 355 -15.85 -16.36 11.93
CA ARG A 355 -16.43 -16.40 13.27
C ARG A 355 -15.37 -15.99 14.29
N LEU A 356 -15.67 -14.93 15.02
CA LEU A 356 -14.91 -14.47 16.17
C LEU A 356 -15.68 -14.83 17.45
N PRO A 357 -15.03 -14.89 18.64
CA PRO A 357 -15.69 -15.31 19.88
C PRO A 357 -16.97 -14.54 20.24
N PHE A 358 -17.10 -13.31 19.75
CA PHE A 358 -18.23 -12.42 20.08
C PHE A 358 -18.90 -11.77 18.86
N GLU A 359 -18.43 -12.03 17.64
CA GLU A 359 -18.94 -11.40 16.43
C GLU A 359 -18.67 -12.23 15.18
N GLN A 360 -19.27 -11.82 14.06
CA GLN A 360 -18.95 -12.34 12.74
C GLN A 360 -18.44 -11.20 11.87
N GLU A 361 -17.33 -11.45 11.20
CA GLU A 361 -16.73 -10.53 10.26
C GLU A 361 -16.91 -11.06 8.84
N THR A 362 -17.34 -10.21 7.91
CA THR A 362 -17.42 -10.55 6.48
C THR A 362 -16.39 -9.74 5.70
N LEU A 363 -15.51 -10.45 5.02
CA LEU A 363 -14.48 -9.89 4.14
C LEU A 363 -14.80 -10.26 2.70
N ASN A 364 -14.60 -9.33 1.77
CA ASN A 364 -14.57 -9.67 0.35
C ASN A 364 -13.28 -10.43 0.06
N ALA A 365 -13.40 -11.66 -0.41
CA ALA A 365 -12.29 -12.50 -0.76
C ALA A 365 -12.30 -12.83 -2.25
N ARG A 366 -11.12 -12.85 -2.84
CA ARG A 366 -10.86 -13.48 -4.14
C ARG A 366 -10.17 -14.81 -3.90
N VAL A 367 -10.59 -15.83 -4.63
CA VAL A 367 -9.90 -17.11 -4.69
C VAL A 367 -9.66 -17.46 -6.13
N VAL A 368 -8.50 -18.03 -6.40
CA VAL A 368 -8.23 -18.60 -7.69
C VAL A 368 -7.83 -20.04 -7.54
N PHE A 369 -8.60 -20.90 -8.19
CA PHE A 369 -8.36 -22.33 -8.20
C PHE A 369 -7.71 -22.77 -9.50
N GLU A 370 -6.90 -23.80 -9.40
CA GLU A 370 -6.31 -24.55 -10.49
C GLU A 370 -6.60 -26.03 -10.24
N ARG A 371 -7.40 -26.61 -11.13
CA ARG A 371 -7.84 -28.00 -11.04
C ARG A 371 -7.13 -28.88 -12.05
N HIS A 372 -6.58 -29.99 -11.56
CA HIS A 372 -5.98 -31.07 -12.32
C HIS A 372 -6.59 -32.40 -11.89
N GLY A 373 -7.61 -32.86 -12.61
CA GLY A 373 -8.38 -34.05 -12.25
C GLY A 373 -9.19 -33.85 -10.96
N ASP A 374 -8.91 -34.64 -9.92
CA ASP A 374 -9.50 -34.50 -8.59
C ASP A 374 -8.74 -33.51 -7.70
N ARG A 375 -7.49 -33.18 -8.03
CA ARG A 375 -6.66 -32.26 -7.25
C ARG A 375 -7.01 -30.81 -7.59
N VAL A 376 -7.13 -29.98 -6.56
CA VAL A 376 -7.29 -28.54 -6.68
C VAL A 376 -6.23 -27.86 -5.84
N THR A 377 -5.47 -26.96 -6.45
CA THR A 377 -4.62 -26.01 -5.75
C THR A 377 -5.16 -24.61 -5.95
N GLY A 378 -4.83 -23.68 -5.08
CA GLY A 378 -5.29 -22.32 -5.24
C GLY A 378 -4.64 -21.35 -4.28
N TYR A 379 -4.95 -20.09 -4.52
CA TYR A 379 -4.56 -18.98 -3.67
C TYR A 379 -5.78 -18.16 -3.37
N PHE A 380 -5.81 -17.55 -2.19
CA PHE A 380 -6.86 -16.64 -1.80
C PHE A 380 -6.32 -15.37 -1.19
N ASP A 381 -7.09 -14.31 -1.32
CA ASP A 381 -6.77 -12.98 -0.87
C ASP A 381 -8.04 -12.32 -0.36
N PHE A 382 -8.07 -11.95 0.90
CA PHE A 382 -9.14 -11.18 1.53
C PHE A 382 -8.70 -9.76 1.91
N GLY A 383 -7.67 -9.24 1.22
CA GLY A 383 -7.20 -7.86 1.28
C GLY A 383 -6.07 -7.59 2.26
N ILE A 384 -5.70 -8.57 3.10
CA ILE A 384 -4.65 -8.43 4.13
C ILE A 384 -3.52 -9.47 4.00
N GLY A 385 -3.47 -10.19 2.87
CA GLY A 385 -2.41 -11.14 2.56
C GLY A 385 -2.91 -12.30 1.70
N VAL A 386 -1.96 -13.04 1.12
CA VAL A 386 -2.27 -14.19 0.26
C VAL A 386 -2.11 -15.50 1.02
N GLY A 387 -3.18 -16.27 1.10
CA GLY A 387 -3.16 -17.65 1.58
C GLY A 387 -3.15 -18.67 0.45
N THR A 388 -2.79 -19.90 0.77
CA THR A 388 -2.77 -21.04 -0.15
C THR A 388 -3.83 -22.06 0.24
N LEU A 389 -4.34 -22.78 -0.74
CA LEU A 389 -5.29 -23.87 -0.57
C LEU A 389 -4.85 -25.07 -1.42
N GLU A 390 -4.85 -26.26 -0.84
CA GLU A 390 -4.64 -27.51 -1.56
C GLU A 390 -5.70 -28.53 -1.12
N GLY A 391 -6.33 -29.21 -2.07
CA GLY A 391 -7.42 -30.12 -1.77
C GLY A 391 -7.71 -31.13 -2.87
N ARG A 392 -8.72 -31.96 -2.59
CA ARG A 392 -9.25 -32.96 -3.52
C ARG A 392 -10.76 -32.94 -3.55
N ILE A 393 -11.31 -33.14 -4.74
CA ILE A 393 -12.75 -33.25 -4.97
C ILE A 393 -13.19 -34.69 -4.72
N ARG A 394 -14.21 -34.86 -3.87
CA ARG A 394 -14.90 -36.12 -3.63
C ARG A 394 -16.39 -35.86 -3.61
N SER A 395 -17.14 -36.55 -4.46
CA SER A 395 -18.60 -36.38 -4.57
C SER A 395 -19.00 -34.90 -4.67
N GLU A 396 -18.42 -34.20 -5.65
CA GLU A 396 -18.68 -32.77 -5.96
C GLU A 396 -18.28 -31.77 -4.85
N THR A 397 -17.72 -32.26 -3.75
CA THR A 397 -17.23 -31.44 -2.64
C THR A 397 -15.71 -31.37 -2.70
N LEU A 398 -15.16 -30.16 -2.78
CA LEU A 398 -13.73 -29.92 -2.59
C LEU A 398 -13.43 -29.95 -1.10
N TYR A 399 -12.64 -30.93 -0.66
CA TYR A 399 -12.04 -30.98 0.68
C TYR A 399 -10.63 -30.44 0.59
N PHE A 400 -10.30 -29.45 1.41
CA PHE A 400 -9.02 -28.78 1.30
C PHE A 400 -8.38 -28.51 2.65
N ASP A 401 -7.06 -28.43 2.64
CA ASP A 401 -6.24 -27.79 3.65
C ASP A 401 -5.89 -26.38 3.15
N TRP A 402 -5.88 -25.41 4.06
CA TRP A 402 -5.49 -24.04 3.76
C TRP A 402 -4.38 -23.58 4.70
N ALA A 403 -3.57 -22.63 4.24
CA ALA A 403 -2.53 -22.00 5.05
C ALA A 403 -2.47 -20.51 4.74
N TRP A 404 -2.38 -19.70 5.79
CA TRP A 404 -2.18 -18.26 5.69
C TRP A 404 -1.47 -17.76 6.93
N GLY A 405 -0.35 -17.07 6.74
CA GLY A 405 0.32 -16.33 7.81
C GLY A 405 0.72 -17.17 9.04
N GLY A 406 1.19 -18.40 8.81
CA GLY A 406 1.58 -19.34 9.87
C GLY A 406 0.41 -20.09 10.53
N THR A 407 -0.83 -19.71 10.23
CA THR A 407 -2.02 -20.48 10.57
C THR A 407 -2.37 -21.43 9.44
N ALA A 408 -2.99 -22.55 9.80
CA ALA A 408 -3.49 -23.52 8.85
C ALA A 408 -4.77 -24.16 9.36
N GLY A 409 -5.54 -24.69 8.44
CA GLY A 409 -6.80 -25.32 8.76
C GLY A 409 -7.36 -26.14 7.62
N ARG A 410 -8.63 -26.53 7.74
CA ARG A 410 -9.33 -27.30 6.70
C ARG A 410 -10.63 -26.64 6.31
N GLY A 411 -11.16 -27.04 5.17
CA GLY A 411 -12.50 -26.62 4.76
C GLY A 411 -13.12 -27.54 3.75
N THR A 412 -14.35 -27.18 3.39
CA THR A 412 -15.12 -27.84 2.33
C THR A 412 -15.83 -26.80 1.49
N PHE A 413 -15.76 -26.94 0.16
CA PHE A 413 -16.61 -26.18 -0.76
C PHE A 413 -17.44 -27.13 -1.61
N LYS A 414 -18.66 -26.73 -1.90
CA LYS A 414 -19.54 -27.36 -2.89
C LYS A 414 -19.71 -26.42 -4.06
N ASP A 415 -19.73 -26.99 -5.25
CA ASP A 415 -20.20 -26.30 -6.43
C ASP A 415 -21.70 -26.01 -6.27
N THR A 416 -22.12 -24.79 -6.58
CA THR A 416 -23.52 -24.36 -6.43
C THR A 416 -24.14 -23.89 -7.74
N ASP A 417 -23.37 -23.84 -8.82
CA ASP A 417 -23.82 -23.26 -10.09
C ASP A 417 -23.03 -23.83 -11.29
N GLU A 418 -22.83 -25.15 -11.31
CA GLU A 418 -22.16 -25.88 -12.40
C GLU A 418 -20.79 -25.27 -12.78
N GLY A 419 -20.01 -24.92 -11.76
CA GLY A 419 -18.71 -24.28 -11.87
C GLY A 419 -18.75 -22.75 -11.88
N GLY A 420 -19.93 -22.14 -11.95
CA GLY A 420 -20.15 -20.69 -11.85
C GLY A 420 -20.04 -20.13 -10.43
N ALA A 421 -20.22 -20.95 -9.40
CA ALA A 421 -20.17 -20.51 -8.01
C ALA A 421 -19.82 -21.64 -7.05
N PHE A 422 -19.35 -21.29 -5.86
CA PHE A 422 -19.15 -22.23 -4.77
C PHE A 422 -19.69 -21.68 -3.45
N ALA A 423 -19.99 -22.58 -2.52
CA ALA A 423 -20.25 -22.25 -1.13
C ALA A 423 -19.76 -23.36 -0.19
N GLY A 424 -19.35 -23.00 1.02
CA GLY A 424 -19.03 -23.97 2.05
C GLY A 424 -18.48 -23.38 3.33
N THR A 425 -17.69 -24.17 4.04
CA THR A 425 -17.18 -23.87 5.39
C THR A 425 -15.67 -24.03 5.47
N TRP A 426 -15.07 -23.35 6.43
CA TRP A 426 -13.66 -23.51 6.78
C TRP A 426 -13.49 -23.50 8.30
N GLY A 427 -12.39 -24.05 8.77
CA GLY A 427 -12.03 -24.14 10.18
C GLY A 427 -10.53 -24.17 10.42
N TYR A 428 -10.15 -24.01 11.68
CA TYR A 428 -8.75 -23.98 12.12
C TYR A 428 -8.25 -25.39 12.47
N ARG A 429 -6.95 -25.62 12.26
CA ARG A 429 -6.29 -26.90 12.54
C ARG A 429 -6.99 -28.06 11.82
N ASP A 430 -7.56 -29.00 12.57
CA ASP A 430 -8.25 -30.17 12.00
C ASP A 430 -9.73 -29.92 11.68
N SER A 431 -10.30 -28.80 12.16
CA SER A 431 -11.70 -28.45 11.98
C SER A 431 -11.99 -27.94 10.57
N ARG A 432 -13.24 -28.12 10.12
CA ARG A 432 -13.72 -27.70 8.79
C ARG A 432 -14.82 -26.65 8.83
N ASP A 433 -15.28 -26.25 10.01
CA ASP A 433 -16.50 -25.45 10.16
C ASP A 433 -16.54 -24.50 11.37
N ASP A 434 -15.46 -24.43 12.17
CA ASP A 434 -15.35 -23.52 13.31
C ASP A 434 -14.84 -22.12 12.92
N GLY A 435 -14.22 -21.98 11.75
CA GLY A 435 -13.66 -20.74 11.24
C GLY A 435 -14.71 -19.85 10.58
N GLY A 436 -15.67 -20.44 9.86
CA GLY A 436 -16.82 -19.74 9.31
C GLY A 436 -17.28 -20.29 7.97
N THR A 437 -17.84 -19.42 7.12
CA THR A 437 -18.39 -19.78 5.81
C THR A 437 -17.73 -18.99 4.71
N TRP A 438 -17.74 -19.53 3.49
CA TRP A 438 -17.26 -18.82 2.33
C TRP A 438 -18.09 -19.16 1.11
N ALA A 439 -18.55 -18.14 0.39
CA ALA A 439 -19.19 -18.28 -0.90
C ALA A 439 -18.51 -17.38 -1.95
N GLY A 440 -18.45 -17.83 -3.20
CA GLY A 440 -17.84 -17.07 -4.28
C GLY A 440 -18.51 -17.34 -5.62
N ARG A 441 -18.57 -16.32 -6.46
CA ARG A 441 -19.01 -16.41 -7.85
C ARG A 441 -17.82 -16.21 -8.77
N ARG A 442 -17.81 -16.95 -9.87
CA ARG A 442 -16.79 -16.85 -10.91
C ARG A 442 -16.77 -15.43 -11.48
N LEU A 443 -15.56 -14.91 -11.72
CA LEU A 443 -15.32 -13.60 -12.33
C LEU A 443 -15.37 -13.65 -13.86
#